data_AF-A0A850LPZ8-F1
#
_entry.id   AF-A0A850LPZ8-F1
#
_cell.length_a   1.000
_cell.length_b   1.000
_cell.length_c   1.000
_cell.angle_alpha   90.00
_cell.angle_beta   90.00
_cell.angle_gamma   90.00
#
_symmetry.space_group_name_H-M   'P 1'
#
loop_
_entity.id
_entity.type
_entity.pdbx_description
1 polymer ?
#
loop_
_entity_poly.entity_id
_entity_poly.type
_entity_poly.pdbx_seq_one_letter_code
_entity_poly.pdbx_strand_id
1 'polypeptide(L)'
;MHVVWQDFTVGAWGIDDEIMYANYTAAAGWSNATVISDIYGWNNGGSRYPSVAADDTGNVHVVWHDDTDGEWGTDWEIMYANLTAMGWSNATVISDIYGWNDGISEEPSIAADGSGNVHVVWHDGTDGEWGTDFEIMYGIITEKPTSNQPADIITTISNWAISWQLYDESGKGQYRVWVNDTNDNYYIWQDWTPWINNAPILIPINSSVSGRFNYTIEYYDLYHQFGISDTVIVTLIDEPTPERPIIIAPQGGGDISSFLLSPLGLGIIAGFGAILLILVAVIININKTVKELKKISKTPTSKKAIEK
;
A
#
# COMPACT_ATOMS: atom_id res chain seq x y z
N MET A 1 1.60 19.90 -28.22
CA MET A 1 1.86 21.17 -27.51
C MET A 1 0.64 21.50 -26.69
N HIS A 2 0.83 21.92 -25.45
CA HIS A 2 -0.23 22.27 -24.52
C HIS A 2 -0.12 23.75 -24.21
N VAL A 3 -1.25 24.45 -24.16
CA VAL A 3 -1.31 25.86 -23.80
C VAL A 3 -2.40 26.05 -22.77
N VAL A 4 -2.06 26.79 -21.72
CA VAL A 4 -2.98 27.27 -20.71
C VAL A 4 -2.94 28.79 -20.70
N TRP A 5 -4.07 29.41 -20.42
CA TRP A 5 -4.16 30.87 -20.29
C TRP A 5 -5.29 31.24 -19.33
N GLN A 6 -5.16 32.43 -18.75
CA GLN A 6 -6.23 33.09 -18.02
C GLN A 6 -7.13 33.81 -19.02
N ASP A 7 -8.44 33.66 -18.88
CA ASP A 7 -9.44 34.31 -19.70
C ASP A 7 -10.55 34.93 -18.84
N PHE A 8 -10.83 36.20 -19.07
CA PHE A 8 -11.99 36.87 -18.51
C PHE A 8 -13.09 36.92 -19.58
N THR A 9 -14.03 35.98 -19.52
CA THR A 9 -15.21 35.98 -20.40
C THR A 9 -16.45 35.67 -19.59
N VAL A 10 -17.40 36.63 -19.58
CA VAL A 10 -18.71 36.41 -18.98
C VAL A 10 -19.41 35.25 -19.67
N GLY A 11 -19.64 34.17 -18.92
CA GLY A 11 -20.06 32.87 -19.46
C GLY A 11 -20.98 32.10 -18.53
N ALA A 12 -21.14 30.80 -18.81
CA ALA A 12 -21.89 29.91 -17.92
C ALA A 12 -21.14 29.64 -16.59
N TRP A 13 -19.83 29.91 -16.57
CA TRP A 13 -18.89 29.72 -15.48
C TRP A 13 -18.78 30.96 -14.57
N GLY A 14 -19.19 32.16 -15.03
CA GLY A 14 -19.22 33.32 -14.13
C GLY A 14 -18.88 34.65 -14.79
N ILE A 15 -18.39 35.57 -13.95
CA ILE A 15 -18.00 36.96 -14.29
C ILE A 15 -16.58 37.27 -13.78
N ASP A 16 -15.78 36.24 -13.64
CA ASP A 16 -14.47 36.12 -13.04
C ASP A 16 -13.46 35.58 -14.08
N ASP A 17 -12.20 35.50 -13.66
CA ASP A 17 -11.11 34.98 -14.49
C ASP A 17 -11.08 33.45 -14.42
N GLU A 18 -10.93 32.78 -15.57
CA GLU A 18 -10.88 31.33 -15.63
C GLU A 18 -9.61 30.83 -16.29
N ILE A 19 -9.18 29.63 -15.91
CA ILE A 19 -8.10 28.92 -16.60
C ILE A 19 -8.67 28.10 -17.74
N MET A 20 -8.18 28.42 -18.93
CA MET A 20 -8.51 27.76 -20.16
C MET A 20 -7.37 26.88 -20.63
N TYR A 21 -7.71 25.80 -21.33
CA TYR A 21 -6.76 24.86 -21.91
C TYR A 21 -7.09 24.58 -23.38
N ALA A 22 -6.04 24.46 -24.20
CA ALA A 22 -6.09 23.90 -25.54
C ALA A 22 -4.82 23.14 -25.85
N ASN A 23 -4.92 22.13 -26.73
CA ASN A 23 -3.76 21.43 -27.25
C ASN A 23 -3.67 21.51 -28.77
N TYR A 24 -2.45 21.40 -29.27
CA TYR A 24 -2.15 21.28 -30.68
C TYR A 24 -1.57 19.91 -30.99
N THR A 25 -2.16 19.24 -31.98
CA THR A 25 -1.59 18.05 -32.62
C THR A 25 -1.37 18.31 -34.10
N ALA A 26 -0.33 17.71 -34.68
CA ALA A 26 -0.07 17.85 -36.12
C ALA A 26 -1.21 17.29 -37.00
N ALA A 27 -1.99 16.35 -36.48
CA ALA A 27 -3.08 15.70 -37.21
C ALA A 27 -4.39 16.51 -37.19
N ALA A 28 -4.77 17.07 -36.05
CA ALA A 28 -6.06 17.75 -35.87
C ALA A 28 -5.95 19.28 -35.77
N GLY A 29 -4.74 19.83 -35.64
CA GLY A 29 -4.55 21.24 -35.32
C GLY A 29 -4.86 21.52 -33.84
N TRP A 30 -5.38 22.72 -33.57
CA TRP A 30 -5.82 23.12 -32.23
C TRP A 30 -7.14 22.48 -31.85
N SER A 31 -7.25 22.03 -30.60
CA SER A 31 -8.53 21.69 -29.98
C SER A 31 -9.39 22.93 -29.74
N ASN A 32 -10.66 22.70 -29.42
CA ASN A 32 -11.46 23.73 -28.76
C ASN A 32 -10.86 24.07 -27.39
N ALA A 33 -11.09 25.30 -26.94
CA ALA A 33 -10.75 25.74 -25.60
C ALA A 33 -11.67 25.04 -24.57
N THR A 34 -11.10 24.65 -23.44
CA THR A 34 -11.79 23.97 -22.33
C THR A 34 -11.49 24.74 -21.04
N VAL A 35 -12.52 25.14 -20.28
CA VAL A 35 -12.35 25.65 -18.90
C VAL A 35 -11.89 24.50 -18.02
N ILE A 36 -10.88 24.72 -17.19
CA ILE A 36 -10.36 23.70 -16.25
C ILE A 36 -10.47 24.10 -14.77
N SER A 37 -10.57 25.39 -14.48
CA SER A 37 -10.75 25.92 -13.12
C SER A 37 -12.18 25.72 -12.59
N ASP A 38 -13.20 25.91 -13.43
CA ASP A 38 -14.60 25.75 -13.04
C ASP A 38 -15.34 24.63 -13.80
N ILE A 39 -14.84 23.39 -13.73
CA ILE A 39 -15.49 22.25 -14.41
C ILE A 39 -16.85 21.88 -13.76
N TYR A 40 -17.13 22.32 -12.53
CA TYR A 40 -18.29 21.86 -11.74
C TYR A 40 -19.06 22.95 -10.96
N GLY A 41 -18.82 24.24 -11.19
CA GLY A 41 -19.55 25.34 -10.55
C GLY A 41 -19.24 25.49 -9.06
N TRP A 42 -18.07 25.01 -8.62
CA TRP A 42 -17.60 25.20 -7.24
C TRP A 42 -16.80 26.50 -7.12
N ASN A 43 -16.15 26.91 -8.21
CA ASN A 43 -15.36 28.11 -8.29
C ASN A 43 -16.29 29.32 -8.45
N ASN A 44 -16.11 30.34 -7.62
CA ASN A 44 -16.83 31.59 -7.73
C ASN A 44 -15.91 32.82 -7.61
N GLY A 45 -14.61 32.56 -7.69
CA GLY A 45 -13.51 33.49 -7.64
C GLY A 45 -12.69 33.47 -8.93
N GLY A 46 -11.76 34.41 -9.05
CA GLY A 46 -10.85 34.49 -10.18
C GLY A 46 -9.68 33.52 -10.07
N SER A 47 -9.55 32.65 -11.06
CA SER A 47 -8.36 31.84 -11.30
C SER A 47 -7.35 32.57 -12.19
N ARG A 48 -6.09 32.69 -11.77
CA ARG A 48 -5.06 33.44 -12.53
C ARG A 48 -3.67 32.81 -12.44
N TYR A 49 -2.74 33.36 -13.24
CA TYR A 49 -1.33 32.93 -13.35
C TYR A 49 -1.15 31.42 -13.52
N PRO A 50 -1.76 30.81 -14.57
CA PRO A 50 -1.60 29.38 -14.77
C PRO A 50 -0.18 29.03 -15.22
N SER A 51 0.31 27.89 -14.76
CA SER A 51 1.55 27.26 -15.19
C SER A 51 1.30 25.81 -15.56
N VAL A 52 1.99 25.29 -16.59
CA VAL A 52 1.74 23.96 -17.15
C VAL A 52 3.03 23.18 -17.37
N ALA A 53 3.01 21.91 -17.00
CA ALA A 53 4.04 20.93 -17.32
C ALA A 53 3.40 19.66 -17.89
N ALA A 54 4.18 18.86 -18.62
CA ALA A 54 3.78 17.53 -19.04
C ALA A 54 4.83 16.53 -18.56
N ASP A 55 4.38 15.36 -18.10
CA ASP A 55 5.26 14.27 -17.71
C ASP A 55 5.69 13.41 -18.91
N ASP A 56 6.65 12.50 -18.68
CA ASP A 56 7.17 11.59 -19.72
C ASP A 56 6.13 10.56 -20.20
N THR A 57 5.01 10.39 -19.50
CA THR A 57 3.89 9.53 -19.90
C THR A 57 2.85 10.26 -20.75
N GLY A 58 2.99 11.59 -20.88
CA GLY A 58 2.10 12.45 -21.64
C GLY A 58 0.90 12.97 -20.84
N ASN A 59 0.88 12.81 -19.52
CA ASN A 59 -0.08 13.53 -18.68
C ASN A 59 0.29 15.02 -18.64
N VAL A 60 -0.72 15.87 -18.50
CA VAL A 60 -0.54 17.32 -18.38
C VAL A 60 -0.91 17.73 -16.97
N HIS A 61 -0.11 18.60 -16.38
CA HIS A 61 -0.28 19.10 -15.02
C HIS A 61 -0.40 20.61 -15.09
N VAL A 62 -1.44 21.15 -14.48
CA VAL A 62 -1.70 22.60 -14.46
C VAL A 62 -1.87 23.05 -13.03
N VAL A 63 -1.18 24.13 -12.69
CA VAL A 63 -1.37 24.87 -11.44
C VAL A 63 -1.78 26.29 -11.75
N TRP A 64 -2.54 26.89 -10.86
CA TRP A 64 -2.96 28.29 -10.91
C TRP A 64 -3.20 28.78 -9.48
N HIS A 65 -3.33 30.09 -9.28
CA HIS A 65 -3.86 30.59 -8.01
C HIS A 65 -5.33 30.95 -8.13
N ASP A 66 -6.09 30.83 -7.06
CA ASP A 66 -7.53 31.03 -7.04
C ASP A 66 -7.97 31.77 -5.78
N ASP A 67 -8.95 32.67 -5.90
CA ASP A 67 -9.48 33.47 -4.78
C ASP A 67 -10.86 33.02 -4.29
N THR A 68 -11.28 31.78 -4.63
CA THR A 68 -12.52 31.17 -4.13
C THR A 68 -12.42 30.78 -2.66
N ASP A 69 -13.41 31.21 -1.89
CA ASP A 69 -13.63 30.76 -0.51
C ASP A 69 -13.96 29.25 -0.46
N GLY A 70 -13.30 28.51 0.43
CA GLY A 70 -13.49 27.06 0.56
C GLY A 70 -13.25 26.52 1.97
N GLU A 71 -12.98 25.20 2.07
CA GLU A 71 -12.60 24.58 3.35
C GLU A 71 -11.20 25.02 3.81
N TRP A 72 -10.40 25.53 2.89
CA TRP A 72 -9.05 26.07 3.07
C TRP A 72 -9.04 27.49 3.65
N GLY A 73 -10.04 28.32 3.35
CA GLY A 73 -10.05 29.68 3.87
C GLY A 73 -10.75 30.69 2.96
N THR A 74 -10.35 31.94 3.10
CA THR A 74 -10.83 33.10 2.30
C THR A 74 -9.68 33.86 1.62
N ASP A 75 -8.48 33.34 1.78
CA ASP A 75 -7.23 33.74 1.17
C ASP A 75 -7.04 33.01 -0.17
N TRP A 76 -5.95 33.35 -0.87
CA TRP A 76 -5.71 32.81 -2.20
C TRP A 76 -4.93 31.51 -2.11
N GLU A 77 -5.34 30.52 -2.89
CA GLU A 77 -4.73 29.19 -2.87
C GLU A 77 -4.10 28.83 -4.19
N ILE A 78 -3.06 27.99 -4.14
CA ILE A 78 -2.57 27.27 -5.30
C ILE A 78 -3.44 26.04 -5.53
N MET A 79 -4.06 26.02 -6.70
CA MET A 79 -4.87 24.92 -7.20
C MET A 79 -4.10 24.08 -8.19
N TYR A 80 -4.46 22.80 -8.28
CA TYR A 80 -3.88 21.82 -9.18
C TYR A 80 -4.96 20.98 -9.87
N ALA A 81 -4.77 20.72 -11.16
CA ALA A 81 -5.49 19.69 -11.89
C ALA A 81 -4.56 19.00 -12.91
N ASN A 82 -4.87 17.74 -13.25
CA ASN A 82 -4.16 17.02 -14.30
C ASN A 82 -5.08 16.47 -15.38
N LEU A 83 -4.53 16.30 -16.57
CA LEU A 83 -5.15 15.63 -17.70
C LEU A 83 -4.44 14.30 -17.90
N THR A 84 -5.19 13.22 -17.75
CA THR A 84 -4.74 11.85 -18.03
C THR A 84 -5.54 11.26 -19.19
N ALA A 85 -5.29 9.98 -19.51
CA ALA A 85 -6.14 9.23 -20.44
C ALA A 85 -7.62 9.15 -20.01
N MET A 86 -7.93 9.40 -18.74
CA MET A 86 -9.30 9.41 -18.20
C MET A 86 -9.99 10.78 -18.32
N GLY A 87 -9.27 11.81 -18.76
CA GLY A 87 -9.74 13.21 -18.78
C GLY A 87 -9.11 14.04 -17.67
N TRP A 88 -9.67 15.23 -17.46
CA TRP A 88 -9.26 16.14 -16.38
C TRP A 88 -9.66 15.60 -15.02
N SER A 89 -8.78 15.73 -14.03
CA SER A 89 -9.14 15.58 -12.62
C SER A 89 -10.01 16.75 -12.15
N ASN A 90 -10.60 16.61 -10.96
CA ASN A 90 -11.06 17.77 -10.21
C ASN A 90 -9.86 18.64 -9.81
N ALA A 91 -10.11 19.94 -9.63
CA ALA A 91 -9.16 20.83 -9.01
C ALA A 91 -8.99 20.47 -7.52
N THR A 92 -7.76 20.57 -7.02
CA THR A 92 -7.41 20.35 -5.61
C THR A 92 -6.46 21.45 -5.12
N VAL A 93 -6.68 21.96 -3.91
CA VAL A 93 -5.74 22.85 -3.22
C VAL A 93 -4.45 22.09 -2.89
N ILE A 94 -3.30 22.75 -3.09
CA ILE A 94 -1.99 22.21 -2.73
C ILE A 94 -1.19 23.09 -1.76
N SER A 95 -1.56 24.36 -1.58
CA SER A 95 -0.93 25.29 -0.63
C SER A 95 -1.39 25.09 0.81
N ASP A 96 -2.64 24.65 1.03
CA ASP A 96 -3.18 24.42 2.38
C ASP A 96 -3.72 23.00 2.64
N ILE A 97 -2.92 21.97 2.36
CA ILE A 97 -3.34 20.56 2.55
C ILE A 97 -3.58 20.20 4.03
N TYR A 98 -2.99 20.95 4.97
CA TYR A 98 -3.01 20.64 6.41
C TYR A 98 -3.60 21.75 7.30
N GLY A 99 -4.21 22.80 6.73
CA GLY A 99 -4.85 23.88 7.50
C GLY A 99 -3.88 24.74 8.31
N TRP A 100 -2.65 24.89 7.82
CA TRP A 100 -1.61 25.70 8.47
C TRP A 100 -1.34 27.00 7.73
N ASN A 101 -1.69 27.06 6.45
CA ASN A 101 -1.54 28.22 5.60
C ASN A 101 -2.73 29.14 5.85
N ASP A 102 -2.49 30.41 6.16
CA ASP A 102 -3.53 31.41 6.36
C ASP A 102 -3.23 32.73 5.62
N GLY A 103 -2.24 32.69 4.73
CA GLY A 103 -1.74 33.80 3.94
C GLY A 103 -1.96 33.60 2.45
N ILE A 104 -1.83 34.68 1.69
CA ILE A 104 -2.02 34.64 0.23
C ILE A 104 -0.95 33.75 -0.41
N SER A 105 -1.37 32.68 -1.07
CA SER A 105 -0.54 31.86 -1.95
C SER A 105 -0.71 32.26 -3.42
N GLU A 106 0.37 32.63 -4.11
CA GLU A 106 0.29 33.17 -5.47
C GLU A 106 1.46 32.82 -6.40
N GLU A 107 1.25 33.10 -7.69
CA GLU A 107 2.24 33.00 -8.77
C GLU A 107 2.97 31.63 -8.86
N PRO A 108 2.22 30.52 -9.03
CA PRO A 108 2.83 29.20 -8.99
C PRO A 108 3.67 28.90 -10.23
N SER A 109 4.70 28.06 -10.05
CA SER A 109 5.50 27.49 -11.12
C SER A 109 5.62 25.98 -10.95
N ILE A 110 5.60 25.23 -12.06
CA ILE A 110 5.49 23.77 -12.08
C ILE A 110 6.53 23.13 -12.99
N ALA A 111 7.05 21.98 -12.56
CA ALA A 111 7.86 21.09 -13.39
C ALA A 111 7.55 19.62 -13.08
N ALA A 112 7.51 18.76 -14.10
CA ALA A 112 7.44 17.32 -13.93
C ALA A 112 8.84 16.70 -14.09
N ASP A 113 9.19 15.75 -13.23
CA ASP A 113 10.42 14.96 -13.36
C ASP A 113 10.21 13.72 -14.25
N GLY A 114 11.31 13.01 -14.55
CA GLY A 114 11.26 11.80 -15.40
C GLY A 114 10.62 10.58 -14.73
N SER A 115 10.26 10.67 -13.44
CA SER A 115 9.50 9.64 -12.73
C SER A 115 8.00 9.94 -12.73
N GLY A 116 7.58 11.11 -13.24
CA GLY A 116 6.19 11.58 -13.20
C GLY A 116 5.84 12.38 -11.95
N ASN A 117 6.80 12.69 -11.08
CA ASN A 117 6.56 13.53 -9.91
C ASN A 117 6.45 14.98 -10.35
N VAL A 118 5.55 15.73 -9.73
CA VAL A 118 5.27 17.12 -10.06
C VAL A 118 5.75 18.02 -8.93
N HIS A 119 6.70 18.88 -9.24
CA HIS A 119 7.27 19.86 -8.34
C HIS A 119 6.58 21.21 -8.57
N VAL A 120 6.11 21.83 -7.50
CA VAL A 120 5.45 23.14 -7.54
C VAL A 120 6.14 24.08 -6.55
N VAL A 121 6.35 25.32 -6.96
CA VAL A 121 6.79 26.41 -6.08
C VAL A 121 5.85 27.60 -6.21
N TRP A 122 5.65 28.36 -5.14
CA TRP A 122 4.78 29.53 -5.11
C TRP A 122 5.27 30.57 -4.10
N HIS A 123 4.72 31.78 -4.16
CA HIS A 123 4.86 32.80 -3.13
C HIS A 123 3.79 32.63 -2.07
N ASP A 124 4.13 32.77 -0.80
CA ASP A 124 3.19 32.60 0.31
C ASP A 124 3.41 33.67 1.38
N GLY A 125 2.33 34.26 1.87
CA GLY A 125 2.36 35.32 2.88
C GLY A 125 2.03 34.85 4.31
N THR A 126 2.03 33.55 4.58
CA THR A 126 1.72 32.99 5.91
C THR A 126 2.80 33.34 6.93
N ASP A 127 2.38 33.92 8.05
CA ASP A 127 3.27 34.21 9.17
C ASP A 127 3.80 32.90 9.80
N GLY A 128 5.11 32.79 9.96
CA GLY A 128 5.75 31.59 10.51
C GLY A 128 7.01 31.85 11.31
N GLU A 129 7.80 30.80 11.57
CA GLU A 129 9.12 30.95 12.19
C GLU A 129 10.10 31.76 11.32
N TRP A 130 9.78 31.90 10.03
CA TRP A 130 10.54 32.62 9.02
C TRP A 130 10.26 34.13 8.99
N GLY A 131 9.13 34.60 9.51
CA GLY A 131 8.81 36.02 9.50
C GLY A 131 7.34 36.32 9.17
N THR A 132 7.14 37.51 8.59
CA THR A 132 5.83 38.05 8.18
C THR A 132 5.90 38.66 6.77
N ASP A 133 6.95 38.31 6.01
CA ASP A 133 7.11 38.67 4.61
C ASP A 133 6.62 37.52 3.71
N PHE A 134 6.87 37.59 2.41
CA PHE A 134 6.49 36.51 1.49
C PHE A 134 7.64 35.52 1.34
N GLU A 135 7.35 34.24 1.49
CA GLU A 135 8.30 33.15 1.31
C GLU A 135 8.10 32.42 -0.01
N ILE A 136 9.15 31.73 -0.46
CA ILE A 136 9.04 30.76 -1.54
C ILE A 136 8.73 29.40 -0.93
N MET A 137 7.54 28.92 -1.20
CA MET A 137 7.08 27.61 -0.75
C MET A 137 7.30 26.55 -1.84
N TYR A 138 7.32 25.30 -1.40
CA TYR A 138 7.54 24.15 -2.25
C TYR A 138 6.58 23.02 -1.88
N GLY A 139 5.96 22.43 -2.90
CA GLY A 139 5.09 21.28 -2.80
C GLY A 139 5.45 20.26 -3.87
N ILE A 140 5.14 18.99 -3.58
CA ILE A 140 5.30 17.91 -4.54
C ILE A 140 4.04 17.07 -4.59
N ILE A 141 3.63 16.74 -5.81
CA ILE A 141 2.51 15.86 -6.09
C ILE A 141 3.11 14.58 -6.68
N THR A 142 2.91 13.48 -5.96
CA THR A 142 3.51 12.17 -6.21
C THR A 142 2.48 11.12 -5.81
N GLU A 143 2.60 9.90 -6.34
CA GLU A 143 1.74 8.82 -5.91
C GLU A 143 2.10 8.41 -4.48
N LYS A 144 1.11 7.92 -3.73
CA LYS A 144 1.36 7.46 -2.37
C LYS A 144 1.98 6.06 -2.42
N PRO A 145 2.93 5.73 -1.54
CA PRO A 145 3.46 4.38 -1.48
C PRO A 145 2.34 3.40 -1.14
N THR A 146 2.43 2.19 -1.66
CA THR A 146 1.44 1.12 -1.44
C THR A 146 2.08 -0.11 -0.80
N SER A 147 1.25 -1.01 -0.28
CA SER A 147 1.66 -2.26 0.38
C SER A 147 1.02 -3.46 -0.30
N ASN A 148 1.67 -4.62 -0.22
CA ASN A 148 1.11 -5.91 -0.64
C ASN A 148 -0.06 -6.41 0.24
N GLN A 149 -0.35 -5.75 1.37
CA GLN A 149 -1.46 -6.08 2.29
C GLN A 149 -1.57 -7.59 2.59
N PRO A 150 -0.55 -8.19 3.23
CA PRO A 150 -0.54 -9.61 3.56
C PRO A 150 -1.76 -10.00 4.40
N ALA A 151 -2.26 -11.22 4.16
CA ALA A 151 -3.41 -11.74 4.88
C ALA A 151 -3.09 -12.07 6.36
N ASP A 152 -4.14 -12.09 7.19
CA ASP A 152 -4.11 -12.57 8.56
C ASP A 152 -3.51 -13.98 8.68
N ILE A 153 -2.82 -14.22 9.79
CA ILE A 153 -2.07 -15.46 10.03
C ILE A 153 -2.72 -16.23 11.19
N ILE A 154 -2.98 -17.52 10.97
CA ILE A 154 -3.37 -18.47 12.01
C ILE A 154 -2.34 -19.60 12.02
N THR A 155 -1.64 -19.79 13.14
CA THR A 155 -0.54 -20.76 13.20
C THR A 155 -0.36 -21.37 14.59
N THR A 156 0.21 -22.58 14.63
CA THR A 156 0.74 -23.22 15.85
C THR A 156 2.28 -23.16 15.90
N ILE A 157 2.93 -22.60 14.86
CA ILE A 157 4.38 -22.66 14.65
C ILE A 157 5.06 -21.37 15.13
N SER A 158 6.06 -21.53 15.99
CA SER A 158 6.91 -20.49 16.56
C SER A 158 8.12 -20.15 15.68
N ASN A 159 7.89 -19.65 14.45
CA ASN A 159 8.95 -19.00 13.65
C ASN A 159 8.45 -18.30 12.37
N TRP A 160 7.19 -17.86 12.38
CA TRP A 160 6.63 -17.17 11.22
C TRP A 160 7.13 -15.71 11.19
N ALA A 161 7.25 -15.13 10.00
CA ALA A 161 7.39 -13.69 9.85
C ALA A 161 6.30 -13.16 8.92
N ILE A 162 5.70 -12.03 9.28
CA ILE A 162 4.86 -11.27 8.36
C ILE A 162 5.79 -10.73 7.28
N SER A 163 5.39 -10.89 6.02
CA SER A 163 6.17 -10.45 4.86
C SER A 163 5.44 -9.31 4.17
N TRP A 164 5.71 -8.08 4.62
CA TRP A 164 5.28 -6.89 3.91
C TRP A 164 6.21 -6.61 2.73
N GLN A 165 5.66 -6.03 1.68
CA GLN A 165 6.40 -5.43 0.56
C GLN A 165 5.74 -4.09 0.27
N LEU A 166 6.57 -3.05 0.21
CA LEU A 166 6.15 -1.69 -0.08
C LEU A 166 6.56 -1.31 -1.50
N TYR A 167 5.70 -0.56 -2.19
CA TYR A 167 5.87 -0.18 -3.59
C TYR A 167 5.71 1.32 -3.77
N ASP A 168 6.62 1.91 -4.54
CA ASP A 168 6.68 3.34 -4.79
C ASP A 168 7.61 3.66 -5.97
N GLU A 169 7.32 4.74 -6.69
CA GLU A 169 8.07 5.24 -7.84
C GLU A 169 9.43 5.84 -7.46
N SER A 170 9.51 6.51 -6.31
CA SER A 170 10.75 7.06 -5.75
C SER A 170 11.66 5.96 -5.19
N GLY A 171 11.04 4.84 -4.84
CA GLY A 171 11.67 3.57 -4.56
C GLY A 171 12.32 3.44 -3.18
N LYS A 172 12.08 4.39 -2.29
CA LYS A 172 12.54 4.39 -0.90
C LYS A 172 11.62 5.23 -0.02
N GLY A 173 11.68 4.97 1.27
CA GLY A 173 10.98 5.74 2.29
C GLY A 173 11.28 5.20 3.67
N GLN A 174 10.40 5.45 4.65
CA GLN A 174 10.51 4.85 5.98
C GLN A 174 9.24 4.10 6.36
N TYR A 175 9.40 3.07 7.19
CA TYR A 175 8.30 2.30 7.77
C TYR A 175 8.52 2.10 9.27
N ARG A 176 7.44 1.95 10.00
CA ARG A 176 7.45 1.46 11.38
C ARG A 176 6.34 0.43 11.58
N VAL A 177 6.53 -0.44 12.55
CA VAL A 177 5.55 -1.45 12.94
C VAL A 177 5.32 -1.34 14.43
N TRP A 178 4.06 -1.16 14.80
CA TRP A 178 3.60 -1.25 16.18
C TRP A 178 2.72 -2.47 16.38
N VAL A 179 2.71 -2.96 17.61
CA VAL A 179 2.05 -4.22 17.97
C VAL A 179 1.11 -3.97 19.13
N ASN A 180 -0.10 -4.48 19.00
CA ASN A 180 -0.99 -4.71 20.12
C ASN A 180 -0.92 -6.20 20.53
N ASP A 181 -0.52 -6.48 21.77
CA ASP A 181 -0.40 -7.86 22.28
C ASP A 181 -1.71 -8.46 22.78
N THR A 182 -1.62 -9.68 23.31
CA THR A 182 -2.75 -10.44 23.84
C THR A 182 -3.42 -9.81 25.07
N ASN A 183 -2.76 -8.83 25.70
CA ASN A 183 -3.24 -8.12 26.89
C ASN A 183 -3.63 -6.67 26.59
N ASP A 184 -3.80 -6.34 25.31
CA ASP A 184 -4.07 -4.98 24.82
C ASP A 184 -2.94 -3.96 25.12
N ASN A 185 -1.69 -4.41 25.29
CA ASN A 185 -0.54 -3.52 25.41
C ASN A 185 -0.01 -3.11 24.03
N TYR A 186 0.26 -1.81 23.88
CA TYR A 186 0.80 -1.20 22.67
C TYR A 186 2.30 -0.93 22.81
N TYR A 187 3.08 -1.37 21.83
CA TYR A 187 4.51 -1.06 21.76
C TYR A 187 5.03 -1.02 20.33
N ILE A 188 6.13 -0.30 20.13
CA ILE A 188 6.83 -0.25 18.85
C ILE A 188 7.68 -1.53 18.71
N TRP A 189 7.39 -2.33 17.69
CA TRP A 189 8.17 -3.51 17.34
C TRP A 189 9.37 -3.12 16.47
N GLN A 190 9.13 -2.27 15.49
CA GLN A 190 10.14 -1.69 14.61
C GLN A 190 9.87 -0.21 14.53
N ASP A 191 10.81 0.61 14.97
CA ASP A 191 10.70 2.07 14.78
C ASP A 191 11.11 2.46 13.36
N TRP A 192 10.89 3.71 12.99
CA TRP A 192 11.16 4.27 11.68
C TRP A 192 12.47 3.79 11.06
N THR A 193 12.35 2.94 10.05
CA THR A 193 13.45 2.26 9.38
C THR A 193 13.29 2.42 7.87
N PRO A 194 14.40 2.62 7.13
CA PRO A 194 14.32 2.71 5.68
C PRO A 194 13.79 1.42 5.05
N TRP A 195 12.93 1.55 4.04
CA TRP A 195 12.57 0.44 3.14
C TRP A 195 13.08 0.70 1.73
N ILE A 196 13.19 -0.40 0.97
CA ILE A 196 13.59 -0.41 -0.44
C ILE A 196 12.41 -0.96 -1.24
N ASN A 197 12.12 -0.34 -2.39
CA ASN A 197 11.03 -0.75 -3.27
C ASN A 197 11.02 -2.26 -3.53
N ASN A 198 9.86 -2.89 -3.33
CA ASN A 198 9.61 -4.31 -3.60
C ASN A 198 10.51 -5.29 -2.80
N ALA A 199 11.32 -4.80 -1.85
CA ALA A 199 12.10 -5.66 -0.97
C ALA A 199 11.21 -6.20 0.16
N PRO A 200 11.33 -7.49 0.52
CA PRO A 200 10.54 -8.06 1.61
C PRO A 200 10.99 -7.48 2.96
N ILE A 201 10.03 -6.92 3.69
CA ILE A 201 10.14 -6.52 5.09
C ILE A 201 9.62 -7.68 5.94
N LEU A 202 10.54 -8.38 6.59
CA LEU A 202 10.23 -9.54 7.41
C LEU A 202 10.09 -9.14 8.87
N ILE A 203 8.87 -9.23 9.40
CA ILE A 203 8.54 -8.93 10.80
C ILE A 203 8.29 -10.25 11.53
N PRO A 204 9.22 -10.73 12.37
CA PRO A 204 9.03 -11.95 13.14
C PRO A 204 7.81 -11.82 14.05
N ILE A 205 6.97 -12.86 14.13
CA ILE A 205 5.85 -12.87 15.06
C ILE A 205 6.33 -13.27 16.47
N ASN A 206 5.81 -12.61 17.50
CA ASN A 206 5.97 -13.06 18.87
C ASN A 206 5.21 -14.38 19.06
N SER A 207 5.95 -15.44 19.38
CA SER A 207 5.42 -16.78 19.60
C SER A 207 5.50 -17.24 21.06
N SER A 208 5.72 -16.32 21.99
CA SER A 208 5.98 -16.66 23.40
C SER A 208 4.71 -16.97 24.18
N VAL A 209 3.56 -16.47 23.70
CA VAL A 209 2.24 -16.61 24.34
C VAL A 209 1.20 -16.85 23.24
N SER A 210 0.30 -17.80 23.46
CA SER A 210 -0.84 -18.04 22.58
C SER A 210 -1.87 -16.92 22.71
N GLY A 211 -2.58 -16.64 21.62
CA GLY A 211 -3.57 -15.57 21.56
C GLY A 211 -3.48 -14.74 20.30
N ARG A 212 -4.17 -13.60 20.33
CA ARG A 212 -4.30 -12.68 19.21
C ARG A 212 -3.37 -11.49 19.37
N PHE A 213 -2.60 -11.21 18.34
CA PHE A 213 -1.76 -10.03 18.20
C PHE A 213 -2.18 -9.26 16.96
N ASN A 214 -2.11 -7.93 17.00
CA ASN A 214 -2.32 -7.08 15.83
C ASN A 214 -1.00 -6.37 15.52
N TYR A 215 -0.45 -6.60 14.34
CA TYR A 215 0.74 -5.91 13.86
C TYR A 215 0.31 -4.90 12.81
N THR A 216 0.56 -3.63 13.05
CA THR A 216 0.18 -2.54 12.13
C THR A 216 1.42 -1.91 11.55
N ILE A 217 1.52 -1.87 10.23
CA ILE A 217 2.57 -1.15 9.52
C ILE A 217 2.09 0.25 9.14
N GLU A 218 2.96 1.23 9.40
CA GLU A 218 2.83 2.61 8.91
C GLU A 218 4.07 2.92 8.07
N TYR A 219 3.89 3.62 6.97
CA TYR A 219 4.97 3.89 6.04
C TYR A 219 4.70 5.14 5.23
N TYR A 220 5.79 5.81 4.83
CA TYR A 220 5.79 6.95 3.94
C TYR A 220 6.99 6.86 3.00
N ASP A 221 6.95 7.60 1.89
CA ASP A 221 7.96 7.64 0.83
C ASP A 221 9.13 8.60 1.15
N LEU A 222 9.89 9.05 0.15
CA LEU A 222 10.96 10.04 0.37
C LEU A 222 10.41 11.45 0.61
N TYR A 223 9.19 11.72 0.16
CA TYR A 223 8.52 13.02 0.18
C TYR A 223 7.51 13.17 1.33
N HIS A 224 7.52 12.23 2.28
CA HIS A 224 6.61 12.17 3.43
C HIS A 224 5.13 12.00 3.06
N GLN A 225 4.85 11.44 1.89
CA GLN A 225 3.52 10.96 1.55
C GLN A 225 3.26 9.62 2.23
N PHE A 226 2.30 9.61 3.13
CA PHE A 226 1.92 8.41 3.89
C PHE A 226 1.08 7.47 3.03
N GLY A 227 1.48 6.20 3.01
CA GLY A 227 0.68 5.13 2.46
C GLY A 227 -0.46 4.73 3.39
N ILE A 228 -1.37 3.89 2.89
CA ILE A 228 -2.45 3.34 3.71
C ILE A 228 -1.87 2.28 4.63
N SER A 229 -1.96 2.50 5.94
CA SER A 229 -1.54 1.54 6.96
C SER A 229 -2.28 0.22 6.81
N ASP A 230 -1.58 -0.87 7.11
CA ASP A 230 -2.12 -2.23 7.03
C ASP A 230 -1.96 -2.93 8.38
N THR A 231 -2.94 -3.74 8.76
CA THR A 231 -2.93 -4.48 10.03
C THR A 231 -3.09 -5.96 9.76
N VAL A 232 -2.07 -6.74 10.14
CA VAL A 232 -2.11 -8.20 10.09
C VAL A 232 -2.46 -8.73 11.46
N ILE A 233 -3.55 -9.49 11.54
CA ILE A 233 -3.95 -10.17 12.76
C ILE A 233 -3.26 -11.53 12.79
N VAL A 234 -2.51 -11.78 13.86
CA VAL A 234 -1.82 -13.05 14.09
C VAL A 234 -2.51 -13.78 15.25
N THR A 235 -3.10 -14.93 14.97
CA THR A 235 -3.69 -15.82 15.98
C THR A 235 -2.79 -17.03 16.19
N LEU A 236 -2.11 -17.07 17.33
CA LEU A 236 -1.30 -18.19 17.77
C LEU A 236 -2.17 -19.17 18.58
N ILE A 237 -2.31 -20.40 18.09
CA ILE A 237 -3.09 -21.45 18.75
C ILE A 237 -2.11 -22.40 19.45
N ASP A 238 -2.43 -22.80 20.69
CA ASP A 238 -1.67 -23.81 21.40
C ASP A 238 -1.69 -25.15 20.63
N GLU A 239 -0.55 -25.84 20.56
CA GLU A 239 -0.55 -27.20 20.04
C GLU A 239 -1.46 -28.07 20.90
N PRO A 240 -2.32 -28.92 20.29
CA PRO A 240 -3.14 -29.83 21.07
C PRO A 240 -2.21 -30.73 21.89
N THR A 241 -2.39 -30.71 23.21
CA THR A 241 -1.65 -31.62 24.10
C THR A 241 -1.90 -33.05 23.62
N PRO A 242 -0.87 -33.86 23.35
CA PRO A 242 -1.08 -35.24 22.97
C PRO A 242 -1.81 -35.94 24.12
N GLU A 243 -3.02 -36.43 23.85
CA GLU A 243 -3.77 -37.22 24.82
C GLU A 243 -2.85 -38.32 25.34
N ARG A 244 -2.63 -38.36 26.65
CA ARG A 244 -1.83 -39.42 27.26
C ARG A 244 -2.48 -40.75 26.88
N PRO A 245 -1.74 -41.72 26.31
CA PRO A 245 -2.30 -43.05 26.11
C PRO A 245 -2.78 -43.55 27.47
N ILE A 246 -4.06 -43.88 27.56
CA ILE A 246 -4.64 -44.48 28.76
C ILE A 246 -3.94 -45.83 28.94
N ILE A 247 -2.94 -45.88 29.82
CA ILE A 247 -2.36 -47.14 30.27
C ILE A 247 -3.36 -47.74 31.25
N ILE A 248 -4.26 -48.59 30.75
CA ILE A 248 -5.03 -49.48 31.60
C ILE A 248 -4.02 -50.51 32.14
N ALA A 249 -3.48 -50.27 33.32
CA ALA A 249 -2.76 -51.30 34.04
C ALA A 249 -3.75 -52.44 34.37
N PRO A 250 -3.43 -53.71 34.07
CA PRO A 250 -4.30 -54.81 34.42
C PRO A 250 -4.33 -54.93 35.94
N GLN A 251 -5.41 -54.47 36.57
CA GLN A 251 -5.76 -54.88 37.93
C GLN A 251 -6.05 -56.38 37.88
N GLY A 252 -5.45 -57.11 38.81
CA GLY A 252 -5.29 -58.56 38.76
C GLY A 252 -6.58 -59.36 38.52
N GLY A 253 -6.39 -60.48 37.82
CA GLY A 253 -7.19 -61.72 37.92
C GLY A 253 -8.71 -61.58 37.92
N GLY A 254 -9.33 -61.52 36.74
CA GLY A 254 -10.76 -61.73 36.58
C GLY A 254 -11.17 -61.70 35.10
N ASP A 255 -11.96 -62.69 34.69
CA ASP A 255 -12.51 -62.96 33.35
C ASP A 255 -12.64 -61.79 32.35
N ILE A 256 -12.16 -62.01 31.13
CA ILE A 256 -12.33 -61.12 29.95
C ILE A 256 -13.66 -61.30 29.22
N SER A 257 -14.74 -61.64 29.92
CA SER A 257 -16.06 -61.80 29.32
C SER A 257 -17.06 -60.81 29.91
N SER A 258 -16.99 -59.56 29.46
CA SER A 258 -18.11 -58.60 29.28
C SER A 258 -17.69 -57.16 29.54
N PHE A 259 -17.32 -56.42 28.50
CA PHE A 259 -17.63 -54.99 28.44
C PHE A 259 -18.16 -54.68 27.05
N LEU A 260 -19.48 -54.52 27.01
CA LEU A 260 -20.29 -54.08 25.90
C LEU A 260 -19.83 -52.68 25.46
N LEU A 261 -19.73 -52.47 24.15
CA LEU A 261 -19.75 -51.14 23.55
C LEU A 261 -21.03 -50.42 24.00
N SER A 262 -20.92 -49.25 24.62
CA SER A 262 -22.02 -48.28 24.63
C SER A 262 -21.81 -47.28 23.48
N PRO A 263 -22.82 -47.06 22.62
CA PRO A 263 -22.76 -46.08 21.56
C PRO A 263 -23.41 -44.79 22.04
N LEU A 264 -22.63 -43.74 22.33
CA LEU A 264 -23.11 -42.35 22.33
C LEU A 264 -21.91 -41.41 22.32
N GLY A 265 -21.80 -40.66 21.23
CA GLY A 265 -20.70 -39.73 20.97
C GLY A 265 -20.33 -39.57 19.50
N LEU A 266 -21.20 -39.96 18.56
CA LEU A 266 -21.06 -39.54 17.16
C LEU A 266 -21.56 -38.09 17.05
N GLY A 267 -20.62 -37.17 16.90
CA GLY A 267 -20.89 -35.80 16.54
C GLY A 267 -19.61 -35.17 15.99
N ILE A 268 -19.47 -35.21 14.65
CA ILE A 268 -18.47 -34.45 13.87
C ILE A 268 -17.05 -35.07 13.81
N ILE A 269 -16.90 -36.27 13.23
CA ILE A 269 -15.64 -36.64 12.54
C ILE A 269 -15.99 -37.47 11.29
N ALA A 270 -16.36 -36.81 10.20
CA ALA A 270 -16.49 -37.45 8.88
C ALA A 270 -15.58 -36.82 7.80
N GLY A 271 -14.73 -35.84 8.14
CA GLY A 271 -13.87 -35.14 7.17
C GLY A 271 -12.37 -35.50 7.23
N PHE A 272 -11.85 -35.93 8.38
CA PHE A 272 -10.39 -35.98 8.58
C PHE A 272 -9.75 -37.37 8.43
N GLY A 273 -10.53 -38.45 8.54
CA GLY A 273 -10.00 -39.82 8.44
C GLY A 273 -9.47 -40.17 7.04
N ALA A 274 -10.10 -39.67 5.97
CA ALA A 274 -9.66 -39.94 4.61
C ALA A 274 -8.37 -39.19 4.23
N ILE A 275 -8.20 -37.95 4.71
CA ILE A 275 -7.02 -37.13 4.39
C ILE A 275 -5.76 -37.67 5.09
N LEU A 276 -5.89 -38.14 6.34
CA LEU A 276 -4.77 -38.72 7.07
C LEU A 276 -4.29 -40.05 6.46
N LEU A 277 -5.22 -40.89 6.00
CA LEU A 277 -4.89 -42.13 5.28
C LEU A 277 -4.22 -41.87 3.92
N ILE A 278 -4.63 -40.81 3.20
CA ILE A 278 -4.00 -40.41 1.94
C ILE A 278 -2.59 -39.85 2.18
N LEU A 279 -2.38 -39.03 3.21
CA LEU A 279 -1.05 -38.50 3.54
C LEU A 279 -0.06 -39.59 3.96
N VAL A 280 -0.50 -40.57 4.76
CA VAL A 280 0.35 -41.70 5.15
C VAL A 280 0.70 -42.57 3.93
N ALA A 281 -0.25 -42.81 3.01
CA ALA A 281 0.01 -43.54 1.78
C ALA A 281 1.00 -42.81 0.85
N VAL A 282 0.90 -41.47 0.73
CA VAL A 282 1.83 -40.66 -0.06
C VAL A 282 3.24 -40.66 0.53
N ILE A 283 3.37 -40.53 1.86
CA ILE A 283 4.68 -40.57 2.54
C ILE A 283 5.35 -41.94 2.39
N ILE A 284 4.59 -43.03 2.50
CA ILE A 284 5.11 -44.39 2.27
C ILE A 284 5.58 -44.56 0.82
N ASN A 285 4.83 -44.02 -0.16
CA ASN A 285 5.18 -44.15 -1.57
C ASN A 285 6.44 -43.33 -1.93
N ILE A 286 6.58 -42.10 -1.41
CA ILE A 286 7.77 -41.27 -1.59
C ILE A 286 9.02 -41.96 -1.03
N ASN A 287 8.92 -42.54 0.17
CA ASN A 287 10.05 -43.26 0.78
C ASN A 287 10.48 -44.51 -0.03
N LYS A 288 9.53 -45.16 -0.72
CA LYS A 288 9.83 -46.28 -1.62
C LYS A 288 10.56 -45.81 -2.88
N THR A 289 10.11 -44.71 -3.50
CA THR A 289 10.74 -44.11 -4.68
C THR A 289 12.15 -43.59 -4.39
N VAL A 290 12.37 -42.96 -3.24
CA VAL A 290 13.70 -42.47 -2.81
C VAL A 290 14.67 -43.64 -2.58
N LYS A 291 14.20 -44.79 -2.07
CA LYS A 291 15.02 -46.00 -1.92
C LYS A 291 15.43 -46.59 -3.27
N GLU A 292 14.55 -46.60 -4.27
CA GLU A 292 14.86 -47.10 -5.61
C GLU A 292 15.81 -46.15 -6.38
N LEU A 293 15.64 -44.83 -6.25
CA LEU A 293 16.57 -43.85 -6.83
C LEU A 293 17.99 -43.95 -6.24
N LYS A 294 18.12 -44.27 -4.95
CA LYS A 294 19.41 -44.54 -4.30
C LYS A 294 20.06 -45.87 -4.72
N LYS A 295 19.31 -46.82 -5.30
CA LYS A 295 19.89 -48.02 -5.93
C LYS A 295 20.43 -47.70 -7.33
N ILE A 296 19.73 -46.87 -8.10
CA ILE A 296 20.13 -46.50 -9.47
C ILE A 296 21.46 -45.71 -9.45
N SER A 297 21.68 -44.83 -8.47
CA SER A 297 22.92 -44.04 -8.35
C SER A 297 24.18 -44.83 -7.95
N LYS A 298 24.05 -46.13 -7.62
CA LYS A 298 25.18 -47.00 -7.27
C LYS A 298 25.63 -47.93 -8.41
N THR A 299 25.03 -47.82 -9.59
CA THR A 299 25.43 -48.61 -10.77
C THR A 299 26.64 -47.94 -11.45
N PRO A 300 27.77 -48.63 -11.72
CA PRO A 300 28.95 -47.98 -12.29
C PRO A 300 28.71 -47.60 -13.76
N THR A 301 28.86 -46.33 -14.10
CA THR A 301 28.77 -45.83 -15.47
C THR A 301 29.96 -46.33 -16.31
N SER A 302 29.70 -47.08 -17.37
CA SER A 302 30.72 -47.47 -18.35
C SER A 302 31.20 -46.23 -19.12
N LYS A 303 32.46 -45.83 -18.95
CA LYS A 303 33.11 -44.85 -19.82
C LYS A 303 33.28 -45.46 -21.21
N LYS A 304 32.52 -44.97 -22.21
CA LYS A 304 32.87 -45.15 -23.63
C LYS A 304 33.61 -43.91 -24.10
N ALA A 305 34.84 -44.13 -24.55
CA ALA A 305 35.70 -43.15 -25.20
C ALA A 305 35.06 -42.67 -26.51
N ILE A 306 35.18 -41.37 -26.78
CA ILE A 306 34.96 -40.79 -28.10
C ILE A 306 36.34 -40.38 -28.61
N GLU A 307 36.86 -41.16 -29.56
CA GLU A 307 37.96 -40.78 -30.46
C GLU A 307 37.35 -40.35 -31.79
N LYS A 308 38.02 -39.36 -32.39
CA LYS A 308 37.82 -38.67 -33.69
C LYS A 308 36.86 -37.49 -33.70
#